data_AF-A0A814JH37-F1
#
_entry.id   AF-A0A814JH37-F1
#
_cell.length_a   1.000
_cell.length_b   1.000
_cell.length_c   1.000
_cell.angle_alpha   90.00
_cell.angle_beta   90.00
_cell.angle_gamma   90.00
#
_symmetry.space_group_name_H-M   'P 1'
#
loop_
_entity.id
_entity.type
_entity.pdbx_description
1 polymer ?
#
loop_
_entity_poly.entity_id
_entity_poly.type
_entity_poly.pdbx_seq_one_letter_code
_entity_poly.pdbx_strand_id
1 'polypeptide(L)'
;MVVFNGKMFLKIIEADNLRATEHSTRYFLQNPSTVYVSPYISVDIDDLPLGRTHTKEKTTTPTYNEEFSSDVYNGQQLHFTIFHDAALPPDEFVANCTIKFENIHDKKSDIWIDLEPAGRIHISIELQGQFSDSVGHERHFKRNKQAFAQRRFAVVRRVYEINGHKFMATFFRQPTFCSICSEFIW
;
A
#
# COMPACT_ATOMS: atom_id res chain seq x y z
N MET A 1 13.04 14.42 13.41
CA MET A 1 12.49 13.07 13.13
C MET A 1 13.68 12.14 12.96
N VAL A 2 13.75 11.01 13.66
CA VAL A 2 14.93 10.13 13.57
C VAL A 2 14.86 9.38 12.23
N VAL A 3 15.99 9.30 11.53
CA VAL A 3 16.11 8.57 10.26
C VAL A 3 17.28 7.61 10.31
N PHE A 4 17.14 6.46 9.66
CA PHE A 4 18.19 5.47 9.52
C PHE A 4 18.94 5.62 8.20
N ASN A 5 20.27 5.57 8.26
CA ASN A 5 21.14 5.53 7.09
C ASN A 5 22.13 4.36 7.24
N GLY A 6 22.10 3.43 6.29
CA GLY A 6 22.97 2.26 6.30
C GLY A 6 22.38 1.07 5.56
N LYS A 7 22.91 -0.12 5.83
CA LYS A 7 22.43 -1.37 5.27
C LYS A 7 21.43 -2.04 6.19
N MET A 8 20.37 -2.57 5.61
CA MET A 8 19.39 -3.42 6.29
C MET A 8 19.47 -4.83 5.73
N PHE A 9 19.45 -5.82 6.62
CA PHE A 9 19.20 -7.22 6.30
C PHE A 9 17.92 -7.64 7.03
N LEU A 10 16.92 -8.05 6.27
CA LEU A 10 15.62 -8.42 6.78
C LEU A 10 15.36 -9.87 6.40
N LYS A 11 15.00 -10.69 7.37
CA LYS A 11 14.51 -12.05 7.16
C LYS A 11 13.06 -12.14 7.59
N ILE A 12 12.21 -12.53 6.66
CA ILE A 12 10.82 -12.90 6.95
C ILE A 12 10.79 -14.39 7.24
N ILE A 13 10.51 -14.76 8.49
CA ILE A 13 10.57 -16.14 8.95
C ILE A 13 9.23 -16.79 8.68
N GLU A 14 8.18 -16.31 9.33
CA GLU A 14 6.83 -16.86 9.23
C GLU A 14 5.76 -15.84 9.60
N ALA A 15 4.50 -16.18 9.34
CA ALA A 15 3.34 -15.50 9.88
C ALA A 15 2.41 -16.51 10.53
N ASP A 16 1.65 -16.05 11.53
CA ASP A 16 0.74 -16.87 12.32
C ASP A 16 -0.66 -16.23 12.39
N ASN A 17 -1.67 -17.09 12.46
CA ASN A 17 -3.08 -16.72 12.65
C ASN A 17 -3.61 -15.68 11.65
N LEU A 18 -3.22 -15.79 10.38
CA LEU A 18 -3.76 -14.95 9.31
C LEU A 18 -5.24 -15.25 9.08
N ARG A 19 -6.03 -14.21 8.80
CA ARG A 19 -7.47 -14.33 8.57
C ARG A 19 -7.85 -13.80 7.20
N ALA A 20 -8.63 -14.59 6.48
CA ALA A 20 -9.31 -14.15 5.27
C ALA A 20 -10.24 -12.96 5.59
N THR A 21 -10.22 -11.92 4.77
CA THR A 21 -11.09 -10.74 4.95
C THR A 21 -12.52 -11.05 4.54
N GLU A 22 -13.51 -10.31 5.07
CA GLU A 22 -14.92 -10.48 4.67
C GLU A 22 -15.14 -10.32 3.15
N HIS A 23 -14.31 -9.51 2.48
CA HIS A 23 -14.32 -9.40 1.03
C HIS A 23 -13.95 -10.74 0.37
N SER A 24 -12.87 -11.39 0.82
CA SER A 24 -12.42 -12.68 0.29
C SER A 24 -13.44 -13.81 0.51
N THR A 25 -14.23 -13.74 1.59
CA THR A 25 -15.21 -14.77 1.94
C THR A 25 -16.56 -14.59 1.27
N ARG A 26 -16.84 -13.43 0.64
CA ARG A 26 -18.19 -13.09 0.13
C ARG A 26 -18.75 -14.04 -0.93
N TYR A 27 -17.87 -14.73 -1.66
CA TYR A 27 -18.27 -15.67 -2.71
C TYR A 27 -18.44 -17.11 -2.19
N PHE A 28 -17.99 -17.40 -0.97
CA PHE A 28 -18.10 -18.73 -0.36
C PHE A 28 -19.45 -18.86 0.35
N LEU A 29 -20.48 -19.24 -0.41
CA LEU A 29 -21.87 -19.29 0.05
C LEU A 29 -22.20 -20.39 1.07
N GLN A 30 -21.29 -21.30 1.44
CA GLN A 30 -21.69 -22.52 2.18
C GLN A 30 -20.79 -23.08 3.29
N ASN A 31 -19.61 -22.54 3.62
CA ASN A 31 -18.87 -22.98 4.83
C ASN A 31 -17.81 -21.94 5.26
N PRO A 32 -18.01 -21.17 6.34
CA PRO A 32 -17.05 -20.16 6.81
C PRO A 32 -15.83 -20.75 7.54
N SER A 33 -15.81 -22.05 7.83
CA SER A 33 -14.88 -22.67 8.77
C SER A 33 -13.47 -22.93 8.23
N THR A 34 -13.21 -22.84 6.91
CA THR A 34 -11.86 -23.01 6.35
C THR A 34 -11.66 -22.16 5.09
N VAL A 35 -11.71 -20.83 5.22
CA VAL A 35 -11.22 -19.96 4.13
C VAL A 35 -9.71 -19.92 4.24
N TYR A 36 -9.07 -20.77 3.45
CA TYR A 36 -7.63 -20.75 3.28
C TYR A 36 -7.22 -19.54 2.46
N VAL A 37 -6.16 -18.87 2.89
CA VAL A 37 -5.52 -17.78 2.15
C VAL A 37 -4.32 -18.38 1.41
N SER A 38 -3.98 -17.86 0.25
CA SER A 38 -2.66 -18.08 -0.36
C SER A 38 -1.79 -16.84 -0.14
N PRO A 39 -1.12 -16.69 1.03
CA PRO A 39 -0.49 -15.44 1.42
C PRO A 39 0.90 -15.23 0.82
N TYR A 40 1.16 -14.02 0.37
CA TYR A 40 2.52 -13.47 0.19
C TYR A 40 2.64 -12.13 0.93
N ILE A 41 3.88 -11.72 1.22
CA ILE A 41 4.19 -10.50 1.98
C ILE A 41 4.94 -9.54 1.07
N SER A 42 4.38 -8.36 0.85
CA SER A 42 5.06 -7.21 0.24
C SER A 42 5.79 -6.42 1.32
N VAL A 43 7.02 -6.01 1.02
CA VAL A 43 7.86 -5.21 1.92
C VAL A 43 8.18 -3.88 1.24
N ASP A 44 7.91 -2.79 1.93
CA ASP A 44 8.19 -1.43 1.48
C ASP A 44 8.99 -0.66 2.54
N ILE A 45 9.87 0.25 2.09
CA ILE A 45 10.60 1.20 2.93
C ILE A 45 10.13 2.60 2.57
N ASP A 46 9.47 3.32 3.48
CA ASP A 46 8.94 4.66 3.22
C ASP A 46 8.16 4.77 1.88
N ASP A 47 7.25 3.82 1.62
CA ASP A 47 6.44 3.70 0.38
C ASP A 47 7.21 3.27 -0.89
N LEU A 48 8.52 2.98 -0.77
CA LEU A 48 9.34 2.44 -1.85
C LEU A 48 9.36 0.91 -1.78
N PRO A 49 8.92 0.19 -2.82
CA PRO A 49 8.86 -1.27 -2.80
C PRO A 49 10.27 -1.86 -2.75
N LEU A 50 10.51 -2.68 -1.73
CA LEU A 50 11.75 -3.45 -1.58
C LEU A 50 11.64 -4.78 -2.31
N GLY A 51 10.51 -5.46 -2.15
CA GLY A 51 10.29 -6.78 -2.73
C GLY A 51 9.06 -7.47 -2.15
N ARG A 52 8.83 -8.70 -2.59
CA ARG A 52 7.76 -9.56 -2.06
C ARG A 52 8.26 -10.98 -1.86
N THR A 53 7.67 -11.69 -0.92
CA THR A 53 7.94 -13.12 -0.72
C THR A 53 7.26 -14.01 -1.76
N HIS A 54 7.63 -15.29 -1.80
CA HIS A 54 6.87 -16.29 -2.55
C HIS A 54 5.51 -16.57 -1.90
N THR A 55 4.48 -16.68 -2.73
CA THR A 55 3.15 -17.12 -2.31
C THR A 55 3.21 -18.52 -1.68
N LYS A 56 2.58 -18.67 -0.52
CA LYS A 56 2.31 -20.00 0.08
C LYS A 56 0.87 -20.36 -0.20
N GLU A 57 0.62 -21.60 -0.60
CA GLU A 57 -0.72 -22.04 -0.97
C GLU A 57 -1.54 -22.44 0.25
N LYS A 58 -2.78 -21.96 0.30
CA LYS A 58 -3.84 -22.42 1.21
C LYS A 58 -3.40 -22.61 2.68
N THR A 59 -2.85 -21.57 3.28
CA THR A 59 -2.38 -21.59 4.67
C THR A 59 -2.68 -20.29 5.40
N THR A 60 -2.96 -20.40 6.70
CA THR A 60 -3.10 -19.27 7.63
C THR A 60 -1.85 -19.09 8.50
N THR A 61 -0.88 -20.01 8.42
CA THR A 61 0.38 -20.01 9.16
C THR A 61 1.56 -20.28 8.21
N PRO A 62 1.84 -19.37 7.26
CA PRO A 62 2.89 -19.56 6.26
C PRO A 62 4.30 -19.41 6.85
N THR A 63 5.21 -20.30 6.47
CA THR A 63 6.65 -20.17 6.72
C THR A 63 7.38 -19.77 5.42
N TYR A 64 8.07 -18.64 5.43
CA TYR A 64 8.78 -18.08 4.27
C TYR A 64 10.27 -18.38 4.31
N ASN A 65 10.96 -18.00 5.40
CA ASN A 65 12.41 -18.01 5.52
C ASN A 65 13.14 -17.28 4.38
N GLU A 66 12.60 -16.14 3.96
CA GLU A 66 13.12 -15.35 2.84
C GLU A 66 13.88 -14.11 3.35
N GLU A 67 14.97 -13.79 2.68
CA GLU A 67 15.91 -12.74 3.10
C GLU A 67 15.99 -11.62 2.07
N PHE A 68 15.94 -10.39 2.54
CA PHE A 68 16.01 -9.15 1.77
C PHE A 68 17.18 -8.31 2.28
N SER A 69 17.93 -7.71 1.37
CA SER A 69 19.01 -6.78 1.71
C SER A 69 18.87 -5.49 0.91
N SER A 70 19.07 -4.35 1.57
CA SER A 70 18.98 -3.04 0.91
C SER A 70 19.82 -1.97 1.58
N ASP A 71 20.32 -1.05 0.77
CA ASP A 71 20.89 0.22 1.23
C ASP A 71 19.75 1.21 1.50
N VAL A 72 19.62 1.61 2.77
CA VAL A 72 18.56 2.50 3.26
C VAL A 72 19.12 3.91 3.43
N TYR A 73 18.46 4.88 2.79
CA TYR A 73 18.81 6.30 2.87
C TYR A 73 17.67 7.10 3.46
N ASN A 74 17.94 7.78 4.58
CA ASN A 74 16.97 8.52 5.36
C ASN A 74 15.73 7.71 5.76
N GLY A 75 15.81 6.38 5.90
CA GLY A 75 14.65 5.51 6.16
C GLY A 75 13.95 5.83 7.48
N GLN A 76 12.61 5.86 7.47
CA GLN A 76 11.80 6.13 8.67
C GLN A 76 11.03 4.89 9.14
N GLN A 77 10.42 4.17 8.21
CA GLN A 77 9.57 3.03 8.52
C GLN A 77 9.66 1.92 7.47
N LEU A 78 9.49 0.70 7.96
CA LEU A 78 9.23 -0.51 7.19
C LEU A 78 7.73 -0.77 7.21
N HIS A 79 7.18 -1.09 6.04
CA HIS A 79 5.80 -1.48 5.87
C HIS A 79 5.73 -2.89 5.33
N PHE A 80 4.90 -3.71 5.96
CA PHE A 80 4.61 -5.07 5.53
C PHE A 80 3.15 -5.15 5.17
N THR A 81 2.84 -5.59 3.96
CA THR A 81 1.46 -5.86 3.55
C THR A 81 1.32 -7.30 3.11
N ILE A 82 0.38 -8.01 3.72
CA ILE A 82 0.04 -9.39 3.42
C ILE A 82 -1.12 -9.36 2.43
N PHE A 83 -0.94 -10.08 1.33
CA PHE A 83 -1.94 -10.23 0.28
C PHE A 83 -2.28 -11.69 0.06
N HIS A 84 -3.51 -11.95 -0.37
CA HIS A 84 -3.93 -13.21 -0.96
C HIS A 84 -3.67 -13.16 -2.47
N ASP A 85 -2.85 -14.10 -2.95
CA ASP A 85 -2.65 -14.33 -4.39
C ASP A 85 -3.95 -14.85 -5.01
N ALA A 86 -4.64 -13.97 -5.72
CA ALA A 86 -5.93 -14.27 -6.31
C ALA A 86 -5.75 -14.86 -7.71
N ALA A 87 -6.52 -15.89 -8.05
CA ALA A 87 -6.48 -16.48 -9.39
C ALA A 87 -6.80 -15.47 -10.52
N LEU A 88 -7.54 -14.41 -10.18
CA LEU A 88 -7.85 -13.29 -11.06
C LEU A 88 -7.55 -11.98 -10.32
N PRO A 89 -6.66 -11.11 -10.84
CA PRO A 89 -6.35 -9.82 -10.24
C PRO A 89 -7.57 -8.91 -10.08
N PRO A 90 -7.56 -7.97 -9.10
CA PRO A 90 -6.44 -7.66 -8.20
C PRO A 90 -6.31 -8.63 -7.02
N ASP A 91 -5.09 -8.76 -6.50
CA ASP A 91 -4.82 -9.49 -5.26
C ASP A 91 -5.53 -8.83 -4.07
N GLU A 92 -5.96 -9.64 -3.12
CA GLU A 92 -6.79 -9.18 -2.01
C GLU A 92 -5.93 -8.86 -0.78
N PHE A 93 -6.17 -7.70 -0.17
CA PHE A 93 -5.53 -7.34 1.10
C PHE A 93 -5.99 -8.29 2.22
N VAL A 94 -5.03 -8.73 3.04
CA VAL A 94 -5.27 -9.59 4.21
C VAL A 94 -5.02 -8.80 5.49
N ALA A 95 -3.81 -8.29 5.66
CA ALA A 95 -3.38 -7.55 6.84
C ALA A 95 -2.12 -6.74 6.55
N ASN A 96 -1.75 -5.81 7.43
CA ASN A 96 -0.48 -5.10 7.35
C ASN A 96 0.10 -4.78 8.73
N CYS A 97 1.37 -4.38 8.76
CA CYS A 97 1.96 -3.69 9.91
C CYS A 97 3.00 -2.68 9.45
N THR A 98 3.26 -1.71 10.33
CA THR A 98 4.29 -0.68 10.11
C THR A 98 5.21 -0.63 11.31
N ILE A 99 6.52 -0.68 11.06
CA ILE A 99 7.55 -0.64 12.08
C ILE A 99 8.47 0.51 11.76
N LYS A 100 8.61 1.46 12.68
CA LYS A 100 9.59 2.52 12.52
C LYS A 100 10.99 2.00 12.84
N PHE A 101 12.00 2.45 12.09
CA PHE A 101 13.39 2.10 12.39
C PHE A 101 13.81 2.57 13.79
N GLU A 102 13.25 3.68 14.29
CA GLU A 102 13.51 4.19 15.65
C GLU A 102 13.06 3.21 16.76
N ASN A 103 12.09 2.34 16.47
CA ASN A 103 11.60 1.34 17.42
C ASN A 103 12.44 0.06 17.43
N ILE A 104 13.42 -0.06 16.52
CA ILE A 104 14.34 -1.20 16.47
C ILE A 104 15.52 -0.87 17.40
N HIS A 105 15.39 -1.26 18.66
CA HIS A 105 16.30 -0.88 19.74
C HIS A 105 17.69 -1.51 19.56
N ASP A 106 17.72 -2.78 19.17
CA ASP A 106 18.95 -3.52 18.92
C ASP A 106 19.25 -3.60 17.43
N LYS A 107 20.53 -3.41 17.08
CA LYS A 107 21.01 -3.58 15.69
C LYS A 107 20.72 -4.95 15.11
N LYS A 108 20.40 -5.94 15.94
CA LYS A 108 19.88 -7.24 15.53
C LYS A 108 18.68 -7.55 16.41
N SER A 109 17.51 -7.65 15.81
CA SER A 109 16.26 -7.90 16.51
C SER A 109 15.54 -9.08 15.86
N ASP A 110 15.12 -10.03 16.68
CA ASP A 110 14.30 -11.18 16.30
C ASP A 110 12.97 -11.07 17.05
N ILE A 111 11.91 -10.67 16.35
CA ILE A 111 10.68 -10.15 16.99
C ILE A 111 9.41 -10.59 16.26
N TRP A 112 8.36 -10.79 17.05
CA TRP A 112 6.99 -10.93 16.57
C TRP A 112 6.30 -9.57 16.59
N ILE A 113 5.62 -9.22 15.49
CA ILE A 113 4.83 -7.99 15.36
C ILE A 113 3.39 -8.35 15.02
N ASP A 114 2.45 -7.71 15.71
CA ASP A 114 1.03 -7.87 15.45
C ASP A 114 0.64 -7.22 14.11
N LEU A 115 -0.17 -7.92 13.34
CA LEU A 115 -0.73 -7.45 12.09
C LEU A 115 -2.15 -6.91 12.33
N GLU A 116 -2.52 -5.85 11.62
CA GLU A 116 -3.87 -5.31 11.61
C GLU A 116 -4.59 -5.79 10.33
N PRO A 117 -5.81 -6.35 10.41
CA PRO A 117 -6.68 -6.47 11.61
C PRO A 117 -6.42 -7.71 12.47
N ALA A 118 -5.70 -8.72 11.97
CA ALA A 118 -5.44 -9.96 12.69
C ALA A 118 -4.17 -10.67 12.18
N GLY A 119 -3.61 -11.50 13.05
CA GLY A 119 -2.41 -12.29 12.78
C GLY A 119 -1.15 -11.61 13.30
N ARG A 120 -0.01 -12.29 13.16
CA ARG A 120 1.30 -11.78 13.58
C ARG A 120 2.36 -12.23 12.59
N ILE A 121 3.42 -11.44 12.43
CA ILE A 121 4.56 -11.75 11.59
C ILE A 121 5.82 -11.90 12.45
N HIS A 122 6.63 -12.90 12.14
CA HIS A 122 7.94 -13.14 12.75
C HIS A 122 9.04 -12.70 11.79
N ILE A 123 9.84 -11.73 12.23
CA ILE A 123 10.96 -11.22 11.44
C ILE A 123 12.24 -11.19 12.25
N SER A 124 13.36 -11.37 11.54
CA SER A 124 14.70 -11.07 12.05
C SER A 124 15.29 -9.94 11.23
N ILE A 125 15.58 -8.81 11.86
CA ILE A 125 16.15 -7.63 11.22
C ILE A 125 17.52 -7.30 11.78
N GLU A 126 18.49 -7.03 10.89
CA GLU A 126 19.82 -6.54 11.23
C GLU A 126 20.08 -5.19 10.53
N LEU A 127 20.43 -4.18 11.31
CA LEU A 127 20.71 -2.81 10.88
C LEU A 127 22.20 -2.50 11.06
N GLN A 128 22.87 -2.28 9.93
CA GLN A 128 24.26 -1.86 9.87
C GLN A 128 24.34 -0.41 9.40
N GLY A 129 24.27 0.52 10.36
CA GLY A 129 24.25 1.94 10.03
C GLY A 129 24.21 2.85 11.25
N GLN A 130 23.76 4.08 11.02
CA GLN A 130 23.60 5.10 12.05
C GLN A 130 22.20 5.72 11.96
N PHE A 131 21.69 6.07 13.13
CA PHE A 131 20.51 6.91 13.26
C PHE A 131 20.96 8.36 13.33
N SER A 132 20.31 9.22 12.55
CA SER A 132 20.54 10.67 12.60
C SER A 132 19.22 11.39 12.84
N ASP A 133 19.29 12.53 13.53
CA ASP A 133 18.17 13.44 13.58
C ASP A 133 18.06 14.15 12.23
N SER A 134 16.96 13.92 11.52
CA SER A 134 16.61 14.83 10.43
C SER A 134 16.20 16.18 11.04
N VAL A 135 17.13 17.14 10.97
CA VAL A 135 16.77 18.56 10.86
C VAL A 135 15.95 18.64 9.58
N GLY A 136 14.69 19.08 9.67
CA GLY A 136 13.66 18.95 8.64
C GLY A 136 14.00 19.56 7.29
N HIS A 137 14.92 18.95 6.54
CA HIS A 137 14.97 19.06 5.10
C HIS A 137 13.90 18.09 4.60
N GLU A 138 12.68 18.61 4.55
CA GLU A 138 11.63 18.20 3.64
C GLU A 138 12.26 17.51 2.44
N ARG A 139 12.01 16.21 2.30
CA ARG A 139 12.47 15.44 1.16
C ARG A 139 11.83 16.11 -0.05
N HIS A 140 12.53 17.05 -0.64
CA HIS A 140 12.24 17.57 -1.96
C HIS A 140 12.49 16.39 -2.88
N PHE A 141 11.45 15.57 -3.01
CA PHE A 141 11.34 14.53 -4.01
C PHE A 141 11.73 15.25 -5.31
N LYS A 142 12.92 14.98 -5.83
CA LYS A 142 13.23 15.27 -7.22
C LYS A 142 12.32 14.33 -7.99
N ARG A 143 11.07 14.77 -8.15
CA ARG A 143 10.02 14.13 -8.92
C ARG A 143 10.67 13.83 -10.26
N ASN A 144 11.07 12.59 -10.44
CA ASN A 144 11.56 12.12 -11.71
C ASN A 144 10.34 12.22 -12.63
N LYS A 145 10.27 13.34 -13.39
CA LYS A 145 9.11 13.72 -14.22
C LYS A 145 8.84 12.73 -15.35
N GLN A 146 9.58 11.61 -15.41
CA GLN A 146 9.51 10.61 -16.46
C GLN A 146 8.52 9.47 -16.15
N ALA A 147 8.22 9.15 -14.88
CA ALA A 147 7.36 8.01 -14.55
C ALA A 147 5.83 8.32 -14.53
N PHE A 148 5.44 9.61 -14.55
CA PHE A 148 4.03 10.03 -14.60
C PHE A 148 3.57 10.47 -16.01
N ALA A 149 4.39 10.24 -17.04
CA ALA A 149 4.07 10.64 -18.41
C ALA A 149 2.96 9.80 -19.09
N GLN A 150 2.48 8.72 -18.45
CA GLN A 150 1.49 7.80 -19.06
C GLN A 150 0.05 7.91 -18.53
N ARG A 151 -0.27 8.89 -17.67
CA ARG A 151 -1.67 9.19 -17.29
C ARG A 151 -2.00 10.67 -17.47
N ARG A 152 -1.90 11.15 -18.69
CA ARG A 152 -2.30 12.51 -19.09
C ARG A 152 -3.55 12.54 -19.95
N PHE A 153 -4.65 11.91 -19.52
CA PHE A 153 -5.96 12.15 -20.17
C PHE A 153 -7.16 12.09 -19.21
N ALA A 154 -7.00 12.46 -17.94
CA ALA A 154 -8.14 12.93 -17.16
C ALA A 154 -8.28 14.44 -17.37
N VAL A 155 -9.05 14.84 -18.38
CA VAL A 155 -9.45 16.24 -18.54
C VAL A 155 -10.39 16.58 -17.38
N VAL A 156 -9.92 17.37 -16.41
CA VAL A 156 -10.79 17.97 -15.40
C VAL A 156 -11.68 18.98 -16.14
N ARG A 157 -12.92 18.59 -16.45
CA ARG A 157 -13.87 19.43 -17.17
C ARG A 157 -14.47 20.46 -16.21
N ARG A 158 -14.48 21.73 -16.62
CA ARG A 158 -15.06 22.83 -15.83
C ARG A 158 -16.59 22.76 -15.91
N VAL A 159 -17.23 22.67 -14.75
CA VAL A 159 -18.68 22.68 -14.59
C VAL A 159 -19.09 24.09 -14.17
N TYR A 160 -20.12 24.63 -14.82
CA TYR A 160 -20.68 25.96 -14.59
C TYR A 160 -22.07 25.82 -14.02
N GLU A 161 -22.44 26.68 -13.08
CA GLU A 161 -23.78 26.70 -12.49
C GLU A 161 -24.55 27.93 -12.98
N ILE A 162 -25.71 27.72 -13.62
CA ILE A 162 -26.57 28.77 -14.15
C ILE A 162 -28.01 28.47 -13.67
N ASN A 163 -28.67 29.43 -13.04
CA ASN A 163 -30.02 29.31 -12.46
C ASN A 163 -30.20 28.05 -11.57
N GLY A 164 -29.15 27.66 -10.83
CA GLY A 164 -29.17 26.49 -9.95
C GLY A 164 -28.90 25.14 -10.64
N HIS A 165 -28.57 25.14 -11.93
CA HIS A 165 -28.28 23.93 -12.71
C HIS A 165 -26.81 23.87 -13.13
N LYS A 166 -26.21 22.68 -13.03
CA LYS A 166 -24.80 22.43 -13.35
C LYS A 166 -24.64 21.93 -14.77
N PHE A 167 -23.95 22.71 -15.60
CA PHE A 167 -23.70 22.44 -17.01
C PHE A 167 -22.21 22.26 -17.30
N MET A 168 -21.92 21.46 -18.32
CA MET A 168 -20.60 21.40 -18.91
C MET A 168 -20.48 22.50 -19.97
N ALA A 169 -19.42 23.31 -19.90
CA ALA A 169 -19.21 24.32 -20.94
C ALA A 169 -18.94 23.65 -22.29
N THR A 170 -19.87 23.85 -23.22
CA THR A 170 -19.76 23.45 -24.62
C THR A 170 -20.18 24.63 -25.48
N PHE A 171 -19.54 24.80 -26.65
CA PHE A 171 -19.90 25.87 -27.56
C PHE A 171 -21.10 25.44 -28.40
N PHE A 172 -22.25 26.09 -28.21
CA PHE A 172 -23.41 25.87 -29.04
C PHE A 172 -23.39 26.81 -30.24
N ARG A 173 -23.69 26.26 -31.43
CA ARG A 173 -23.79 27.05 -32.68
C ARG A 173 -25.16 27.74 -32.84
N GLN A 174 -26.09 27.43 -31.94
CA GLN A 174 -27.46 27.96 -31.91
C GLN A 174 -27.87 28.16 -30.44
N PRO A 175 -28.77 29.11 -30.14
CA PRO A 175 -29.35 29.27 -28.82
C PRO A 175 -29.98 27.95 -28.32
N THR A 176 -29.59 27.49 -27.13
CA THR A 176 -30.10 26.24 -26.52
C THR A 176 -30.87 26.51 -25.22
N PHE A 177 -31.80 25.63 -24.88
CA PHE A 177 -32.60 25.72 -23.65
C PHE A 177 -32.17 24.64 -22.66
N CYS A 178 -32.33 24.93 -21.37
CA CYS A 178 -32.10 23.98 -20.31
C CYS A 178 -33.07 22.80 -20.40
N SER A 179 -32.56 21.57 -20.32
CA SER A 179 -33.42 20.38 -20.29
C SER A 179 -34.20 20.21 -18.97
N ILE A 180 -33.84 20.95 -17.91
CA ILE A 180 -34.46 20.83 -16.58
C ILE A 180 -35.55 21.90 -16.38
N CYS A 181 -35.24 23.19 -16.63
CA CYS A 181 -36.20 24.29 -16.47
C CYS A 181 -36.77 24.85 -17.78
N SER A 182 -36.33 24.39 -18.95
CA SER A 182 -36.70 24.96 -20.26
C SER A 182 -36.40 26.45 -20.41
N GLU A 183 -35.57 27.03 -19.54
CA GLU A 183 -35.10 28.41 -19.67
C GLU A 183 -33.91 28.51 -20.63
N PHE A 184 -33.75 29.68 -21.22
CA PHE A 184 -32.74 29.94 -22.23
C PHE A 184 -31.31 29.93 -21.62
N ILE A 185 -30.37 29.23 -22.27
CA ILE A 185 -28.95 29.16 -21.87
C ILE A 185 -28.10 29.78 -23.00
N TRP A 186 -27.18 30.67 -22.63
CA TRP A 186 -26.20 31.32 -23.50
C TRP A 186 -24.79 31.18 -22.90
#